data_AF-A0A534BNI3-F1
#
_entry.id   AF-A0A534BNI3-F1
#
_cell.length_a   1.000
_cell.length_b   1.000
_cell.length_c   1.000
_cell.angle_alpha   90.00
_cell.angle_beta   90.00
_cell.angle_gamma   90.00
#
_symmetry.space_group_name_H-M   'P 1'
#
loop_
_entity.id
_entity.type
_entity.pdbx_description
1 polymer ?
#
loop_
_entity_poly.entity_id
_entity_poly.type
_entity_poly.pdbx_seq_one_letter_code
_entity_poly.pdbx_strand_id
1 'polypeptide(L)'
;MHFWRAIRKHWRFGRRHRRGAFAAAALLLAIALLAQPASAQSALNAVQSRLNFDHLTTGFELTGQHRDLPCESCHVNAIFKGTPTDCGACHGIGTVVRATAKPRNHILSTDQCGACHTPVAWNPAVNFDHTQARGSCSTCHNGTMAQGKGPTHIITDLECDACHTTLTWAGATFNHVGVTSGCAACHDNVHAVGVTATHVPIGTPVTPCESCHSPTNYTTWNPGVINHPAVSALTCASCHETANFQGMHPSTDTTAGDSRPSAKLDRLHPATGDCTQCHNTTSFLDPTVPRPSNHIPTRALCSQCHTTAGNWAVYSVTGTHQGVTGCVSCHGPNTGPFAGPPPGNTIAIVGWPGSSHIPIGSSDCNGSGCHSTANVNPGGWKIGSASITAPTLSVAGHTTIAAAGVAG
;
A
#
# COMPACT_ATOMS: atom_id res chain seq x y z
N MET A 1 51.77 -75.26 -36.55
CA MET A 1 51.12 -74.94 -37.85
C MET A 1 51.68 -73.62 -38.38
N HIS A 2 52.91 -73.58 -38.86
CA HIS A 2 53.34 -73.88 -40.25
C HIS A 2 53.06 -72.82 -41.33
N PHE A 3 52.68 -71.57 -40.98
CA PHE A 3 52.46 -70.53 -42.01
C PHE A 3 53.37 -69.29 -41.99
N TRP A 4 54.32 -69.17 -41.04
CA TRP A 4 55.13 -67.94 -40.87
C TRP A 4 56.64 -68.09 -41.08
N ARG A 5 57.10 -69.18 -41.73
CA ARG A 5 58.53 -69.40 -42.01
C ARG A 5 58.95 -69.20 -43.48
N ALA A 6 58.03 -69.00 -44.42
CA ALA A 6 58.34 -68.89 -45.86
C ALA A 6 58.52 -67.46 -46.41
N ILE A 7 58.05 -66.40 -45.72
CA ILE A 7 58.05 -65.03 -46.28
C ILE A 7 59.34 -64.22 -45.98
N ARG A 8 60.25 -64.72 -45.13
CA ARG A 8 61.44 -63.94 -44.71
C ARG A 8 62.62 -63.95 -45.70
N LYS A 9 62.63 -64.80 -46.72
CA LYS A 9 63.82 -64.96 -47.60
C LYS A 9 63.80 -64.13 -48.90
N HIS A 10 62.67 -63.55 -49.33
CA HIS A 10 62.64 -62.68 -50.52
C HIS A 10 62.82 -61.18 -50.25
N TRP A 11 62.75 -60.72 -49.00
CA TRP A 11 62.90 -59.29 -48.68
C TRP A 11 64.35 -58.81 -48.45
N ARG A 12 65.36 -59.70 -48.52
CA ARG A 12 66.75 -59.36 -48.23
C ARG A 12 67.59 -58.93 -49.45
N PHE A 13 67.15 -59.21 -50.68
CA PHE A 13 67.92 -58.84 -51.89
C PHE A 13 67.58 -57.45 -52.44
N GLY A 14 66.35 -56.96 -52.27
CA GLY A 14 65.92 -55.62 -52.74
C GLY A 14 66.31 -54.42 -51.85
N ARG A 15 66.85 -54.67 -50.64
CA ARG A 15 67.20 -53.60 -49.68
C ARG A 15 68.58 -52.97 -49.88
N ARG A 16 69.51 -53.63 -50.59
CA ARG A 16 70.86 -53.08 -50.80
C ARG A 16 70.92 -52.04 -51.94
N HIS A 17 70.18 -52.24 -53.03
CA HIS A 17 70.18 -51.28 -54.16
C HIS A 17 69.38 -49.99 -53.87
N ARG A 18 68.33 -50.05 -53.03
CA ARG A 18 67.58 -48.84 -52.64
C ARG A 18 68.38 -47.92 -51.71
N ARG A 19 69.22 -48.46 -50.83
CA ARG A 19 70.04 -47.66 -49.89
C ARG A 19 71.10 -46.80 -50.60
N GLY A 20 71.68 -47.27 -51.71
CA GLY A 20 72.62 -46.49 -52.52
C GLY A 20 71.95 -45.33 -53.26
N ALA A 21 70.74 -45.53 -53.79
CA ALA A 21 69.99 -44.50 -54.48
C ALA A 21 69.49 -43.38 -53.55
N PHE A 22 69.06 -43.72 -52.32
CA PHE A 22 68.67 -42.72 -51.32
C PHE A 22 69.87 -41.95 -50.75
N ALA A 23 71.04 -42.60 -50.60
CA ALA A 23 72.25 -41.91 -50.18
C ALA A 23 72.79 -40.95 -51.25
N ALA A 24 72.74 -41.33 -52.53
CA ALA A 24 73.12 -40.47 -53.64
C ALA A 24 72.13 -39.29 -53.83
N ALA A 25 70.82 -39.52 -53.69
CA ALA A 25 69.82 -38.46 -53.74
C ALA A 25 69.93 -37.47 -52.56
N ALA A 26 70.21 -37.95 -51.35
CA ALA A 26 70.45 -37.09 -50.18
C ALA A 26 71.76 -36.28 -50.31
N LEU A 27 72.80 -36.85 -50.91
CA LEU A 27 74.06 -36.15 -51.17
C LEU A 27 73.92 -35.10 -52.28
N LEU A 28 73.17 -35.40 -53.35
CA LEU A 28 72.87 -34.44 -54.42
C LEU A 28 71.96 -33.30 -53.93
N LEU A 29 71.01 -33.57 -53.02
CA LEU A 29 70.17 -32.55 -52.39
C LEU A 29 70.99 -31.68 -51.41
N ALA A 30 71.96 -32.26 -50.70
CA ALA A 30 72.89 -31.53 -49.82
C ALA A 30 73.88 -30.65 -50.60
N ILE A 31 74.38 -31.13 -51.75
CA ILE A 31 75.24 -30.35 -52.66
C ILE A 31 74.43 -29.21 -53.32
N ALA A 32 73.16 -29.45 -53.67
CA ALA A 32 72.27 -28.40 -54.17
C ALA A 32 71.92 -27.34 -53.10
N LEU A 33 71.94 -27.70 -51.81
CA LEU A 33 71.79 -26.74 -50.69
C LEU A 33 73.05 -25.89 -50.47
N LEU A 34 74.24 -26.43 -50.74
CA LEU A 34 75.53 -25.72 -50.64
C LEU A 34 75.83 -24.80 -51.84
N ALA A 35 75.07 -24.93 -52.94
CA ALA A 35 75.19 -24.12 -54.15
C ALA A 35 74.09 -23.04 -54.27
N GLN A 36 73.37 -22.76 -53.18
CA GLN A 36 72.37 -21.69 -53.18
C GLN A 36 73.08 -20.32 -53.14
N PRO A 37 72.67 -19.35 -53.99
CA PRO A 37 73.20 -18.00 -53.88
C PRO A 37 72.91 -17.45 -52.48
N ALA A 38 73.82 -16.64 -51.91
CA ALA A 38 73.70 -16.09 -50.56
C ALA A 38 72.34 -15.39 -50.29
N SER A 39 71.63 -14.97 -51.35
CA SER A 39 70.26 -14.44 -51.31
C SER A 39 69.20 -15.48 -50.91
N ALA A 40 69.33 -16.75 -51.30
CA ALA A 40 68.39 -17.83 -50.95
C ALA A 40 68.58 -18.30 -49.49
N GLN A 41 69.83 -18.36 -49.00
CA GLN A 41 70.11 -18.62 -47.58
C GLN A 41 69.61 -17.47 -46.69
N SER A 42 69.75 -16.23 -47.15
CA SER A 42 69.21 -15.05 -46.45
C SER A 42 67.69 -15.05 -46.40
N ALA A 43 67.02 -15.50 -47.47
CA ALA A 43 65.56 -15.65 -47.49
C ALA A 43 65.09 -16.75 -46.53
N LEU A 44 65.78 -17.91 -46.48
CA LEU A 44 65.48 -18.99 -45.53
C LEU A 44 65.67 -18.56 -44.08
N ASN A 45 66.75 -17.83 -43.78
CA ASN A 45 67.00 -17.29 -42.45
C ASN A 45 65.94 -16.25 -42.05
N ALA A 46 65.46 -15.43 -42.99
CA ALA A 46 64.37 -14.49 -42.74
C ALA A 46 63.04 -15.19 -42.48
N VAL A 47 62.75 -16.28 -43.19
CA VAL A 47 61.57 -17.12 -42.95
C VAL A 47 61.66 -17.82 -41.59
N GLN A 48 62.83 -18.36 -41.24
CA GLN A 48 63.06 -18.96 -39.92
C GLN A 48 62.91 -17.93 -38.79
N SER A 49 63.45 -16.72 -38.97
CA SER A 49 63.31 -15.62 -38.01
C SER A 49 61.86 -15.16 -37.85
N ARG A 50 61.01 -15.27 -38.90
CA ARG A 50 59.56 -15.02 -38.79
C ARG A 50 58.84 -16.13 -38.04
N LEU A 51 59.18 -17.40 -38.32
CA LEU A 51 58.53 -18.56 -37.69
C LEU A 51 58.91 -18.73 -36.21
N ASN A 52 60.08 -18.24 -35.83
CA ASN A 52 60.59 -18.31 -34.46
C ASN A 52 60.38 -17.01 -33.66
N PHE A 53 59.74 -15.98 -34.23
CA PHE A 53 59.49 -14.75 -33.52
C PHE A 53 58.39 -14.96 -32.47
N ASP A 54 58.73 -14.73 -31.20
CA ASP A 54 57.83 -14.88 -30.07
C ASP A 54 57.37 -13.51 -29.54
N HIS A 55 56.06 -13.26 -29.66
CA HIS A 55 55.44 -12.04 -29.17
C HIS A 55 55.46 -11.91 -27.63
N LEU A 56 55.63 -12.99 -26.86
CA LEU A 56 55.84 -12.88 -25.40
C LEU A 56 57.06 -12.01 -25.07
N THR A 57 58.09 -12.02 -25.93
CA THR A 57 59.30 -11.20 -25.74
C THR A 57 59.05 -9.69 -25.93
N THR A 58 57.92 -9.31 -26.54
CA THR A 58 57.56 -7.92 -26.83
C THR A 58 56.69 -7.28 -25.73
N GLY A 59 56.22 -8.07 -24.76
CA GLY A 59 55.26 -7.62 -23.75
C GLY A 59 53.79 -7.62 -24.22
N PHE A 60 53.53 -8.02 -25.47
CA PHE A 60 52.19 -8.19 -26.02
C PHE A 60 52.03 -9.62 -26.53
N GLU A 61 51.58 -10.53 -25.67
CA GLU A 61 51.31 -11.91 -26.04
C GLU A 61 50.07 -12.01 -26.96
N LEU A 62 50.22 -12.67 -28.11
CA LEU A 62 49.10 -12.93 -29.01
C LEU A 62 48.28 -14.11 -28.49
N THR A 63 47.13 -13.80 -27.90
CA THR A 63 46.19 -14.79 -27.38
C THR A 63 44.85 -14.77 -28.13
N GLY A 64 44.12 -15.88 -28.02
CA GLY A 64 42.80 -16.02 -28.65
C GLY A 64 42.84 -15.79 -30.15
N GLN A 65 41.90 -14.99 -30.67
CA GLN A 65 41.78 -14.72 -32.11
C GLN A 65 42.97 -13.95 -32.70
N HIS A 66 43.81 -13.30 -31.88
CA HIS A 66 44.97 -12.56 -32.37
C HIS A 66 46.17 -13.45 -32.71
N ARG A 67 46.21 -14.68 -32.17
CA ARG A 67 47.34 -15.61 -32.37
C ARG A 67 47.53 -16.01 -33.83
N ASP A 68 46.43 -16.12 -34.57
CA ASP A 68 46.41 -16.70 -35.91
C ASP A 68 46.38 -15.62 -37.01
N LEU A 69 46.61 -14.34 -36.65
CA LEU A 69 46.66 -13.21 -37.58
C LEU A 69 48.03 -13.06 -38.26
N PRO A 70 48.08 -12.68 -39.55
CA PRO A 70 49.35 -12.38 -40.22
C PRO A 70 49.92 -11.05 -39.72
N CYS A 71 51.26 -10.92 -39.76
CA CYS A 71 52.01 -9.79 -39.18
C CYS A 71 51.50 -8.41 -39.68
N GLU A 72 51.17 -8.31 -40.96
CA GLU A 72 50.69 -7.09 -41.63
C GLU A 72 49.32 -6.62 -41.13
N SER A 73 48.57 -7.46 -40.41
CA SER A 73 47.31 -7.06 -39.78
C SER A 73 47.51 -5.97 -38.73
N CYS A 74 48.66 -5.99 -38.05
CA CYS A 74 48.99 -5.05 -36.98
C CYS A 74 50.17 -4.14 -37.34
N HIS A 75 51.16 -4.67 -38.08
CA HIS A 75 52.36 -3.96 -38.48
C HIS A 75 52.20 -3.30 -39.86
N VAL A 76 51.39 -2.25 -39.88
CA VAL A 76 51.08 -1.47 -41.08
C VAL A 76 52.37 -0.91 -41.68
N ASN A 77 52.54 -1.02 -43.00
CA ASN A 77 53.74 -0.63 -43.73
C ASN A 77 55.03 -1.29 -43.20
N ALA A 78 54.93 -2.49 -42.61
CA ALA A 78 56.03 -3.21 -41.98
C ALA A 78 56.73 -2.42 -40.85
N ILE A 79 55.99 -1.54 -40.17
CA ILE A 79 56.47 -0.82 -38.98
C ILE A 79 56.18 -1.68 -37.75
N PHE A 80 57.24 -2.28 -37.20
CA PHE A 80 57.14 -3.22 -36.06
C PHE A 80 57.23 -2.54 -34.70
N LYS A 81 57.97 -1.44 -34.59
CA LYS A 81 58.19 -0.73 -33.32
C LYS A 81 57.06 0.28 -33.10
N GLY A 82 56.52 0.29 -31.87
CA GLY A 82 55.47 1.23 -31.48
C GLY A 82 54.08 0.86 -31.96
N THR A 83 53.86 -0.40 -32.40
CA THR A 83 52.51 -0.92 -32.62
C THR A 83 51.72 -0.83 -31.32
N PRO A 84 50.54 -0.19 -31.32
CA PRO A 84 49.74 -0.03 -30.11
C PRO A 84 49.34 -1.37 -29.50
N THR A 85 49.32 -1.44 -28.18
CA THR A 85 48.87 -2.61 -27.40
C THR A 85 47.48 -2.44 -26.82
N ASP A 86 46.94 -1.22 -26.86
CA ASP A 86 45.62 -0.89 -26.35
C ASP A 86 44.53 -1.29 -27.36
N CYS A 87 43.45 -1.92 -26.88
CA CYS A 87 42.39 -2.44 -27.74
C CYS A 87 41.81 -1.37 -28.67
N GLY A 88 41.48 -0.18 -28.13
CA GLY A 88 40.87 0.92 -28.86
C GLY A 88 41.77 1.57 -29.91
N ALA A 89 43.09 1.43 -29.79
CA ALA A 89 44.03 1.94 -30.79
C ALA A 89 44.06 1.08 -32.08
N CYS A 90 43.56 -0.15 -32.01
CA CYS A 90 43.37 -1.03 -33.17
C CYS A 90 41.89 -1.14 -33.57
N HIS A 91 41.00 -1.35 -32.60
CA HIS A 91 39.55 -1.53 -32.77
C HIS A 91 38.76 -0.21 -32.67
N GLY A 92 39.42 0.93 -32.76
CA GLY A 92 38.78 2.24 -32.83
C GLY A 92 38.34 2.59 -34.26
N ILE A 93 37.46 3.57 -34.39
CA ILE A 93 37.10 4.11 -35.71
C ILE A 93 38.22 5.06 -36.14
N GLY A 94 38.73 4.89 -37.37
CA GLY A 94 39.77 5.77 -37.94
C GLY A 94 41.19 5.46 -37.47
N THR A 95 41.42 4.29 -36.88
CA THR A 95 42.74 3.80 -36.49
C THR A 95 43.58 3.36 -37.70
N VAL A 96 44.91 3.34 -37.51
CA VAL A 96 45.84 2.87 -38.56
C VAL A 96 45.74 1.36 -38.79
N VAL A 97 45.44 0.60 -37.73
CA VAL A 97 45.17 -0.83 -37.80
C VAL A 97 43.71 -1.04 -38.15
N ARG A 98 43.46 -1.77 -39.24
CA ARG A 98 42.11 -1.95 -39.79
C ARG A 98 41.41 -3.14 -39.10
N ALA A 99 40.94 -2.94 -37.88
CA ALA A 99 40.22 -3.94 -37.09
C ALA A 99 38.73 -3.59 -36.93
N THR A 100 37.93 -4.56 -36.48
CA THR A 100 36.49 -4.38 -36.25
C THR A 100 36.26 -3.46 -35.06
N ALA A 101 35.60 -2.33 -35.28
CA ALA A 101 35.19 -1.43 -34.21
C ALA A 101 33.89 -1.87 -33.52
N LYS A 102 33.55 -1.22 -32.40
CA LYS A 102 32.28 -1.43 -31.69
C LYS A 102 31.10 -1.30 -32.67
N PRO A 103 30.26 -2.33 -32.84
CA PRO A 103 29.13 -2.27 -33.76
C PRO A 103 28.04 -1.32 -33.23
N ARG A 104 27.13 -0.89 -34.09
CA ARG A 104 26.06 0.06 -33.73
C ARG A 104 25.11 -0.45 -32.63
N ASN A 105 24.98 -1.77 -32.50
CA ASN A 105 24.16 -2.43 -31.47
C ASN A 105 24.96 -2.78 -30.21
N HIS A 106 26.19 -2.29 -30.08
CA HIS A 106 26.96 -2.39 -28.84
C HIS A 106 26.38 -1.45 -27.78
N ILE A 107 26.43 -1.86 -26.51
CA ILE A 107 26.07 -1.00 -25.39
C ILE A 107 26.96 0.26 -25.34
N LEU A 108 26.50 1.35 -24.75
CA LEU A 108 27.36 2.51 -24.57
C LEU A 108 28.39 2.22 -23.46
N SER A 109 29.68 2.27 -23.78
CA SER A 109 30.77 1.93 -22.84
C SER A 109 32.06 2.70 -23.13
N THR A 110 32.98 2.70 -22.18
CA THR A 110 34.37 3.16 -22.38
C THR A 110 35.14 2.23 -23.32
N ASP A 111 36.35 2.64 -23.68
CA ASP A 111 37.29 1.83 -24.48
C ASP A 111 38.15 0.87 -23.63
N GLN A 112 37.76 0.62 -22.37
CA GLN A 112 38.34 -0.45 -21.55
C GLN A 112 37.74 -1.81 -21.93
N CYS A 113 38.03 -2.26 -23.15
CA CYS A 113 37.43 -3.47 -23.72
C CYS A 113 37.64 -4.71 -22.84
N GLY A 114 38.80 -4.82 -22.17
CA GLY A 114 39.15 -5.94 -21.29
C GLY A 114 38.26 -6.09 -20.05
N ALA A 115 37.52 -5.04 -19.68
CA ALA A 115 36.57 -5.09 -18.57
C ALA A 115 35.32 -5.93 -18.90
N CYS A 116 35.07 -6.19 -20.19
CA CYS A 116 33.94 -7.00 -20.66
C CYS A 116 34.38 -8.20 -21.52
N HIS A 117 35.33 -7.98 -22.41
CA HIS A 117 35.76 -8.95 -23.41
C HIS A 117 37.12 -9.53 -23.06
N THR A 118 37.36 -10.77 -23.50
CA THR A 118 38.70 -11.35 -23.50
C THR A 118 39.10 -11.70 -24.93
N PRO A 119 40.41 -11.72 -25.27
CA PRO A 119 40.86 -12.14 -26.60
C PRO A 119 40.40 -13.56 -26.99
N VAL A 120 40.15 -14.41 -25.99
CA VAL A 120 39.71 -15.81 -26.16
C VAL A 120 38.17 -15.92 -26.28
N ALA A 121 37.43 -15.11 -25.53
CA ALA A 121 35.97 -15.06 -25.52
C ALA A 121 35.51 -13.61 -25.69
N TRP A 122 35.30 -13.22 -26.95
CA TRP A 122 34.89 -11.87 -27.31
C TRP A 122 33.37 -11.70 -27.37
N ASN A 123 32.65 -12.67 -27.93
CA ASN A 123 31.18 -12.61 -28.04
C ASN A 123 30.57 -13.99 -27.72
N PRO A 124 29.78 -14.14 -26.64
CA PRO A 124 29.37 -13.09 -25.70
C PRO A 124 30.53 -12.56 -24.85
N ALA A 125 30.38 -11.33 -24.35
CA ALA A 125 31.25 -10.82 -23.30
C ALA A 125 31.13 -11.73 -22.07
N VAL A 126 32.27 -12.10 -21.50
CA VAL A 126 32.34 -13.04 -20.35
C VAL A 126 32.60 -12.32 -19.03
N ASN A 127 33.08 -11.08 -19.10
CA ASN A 127 33.20 -10.18 -17.97
C ASN A 127 32.16 -9.06 -18.12
N PHE A 128 31.79 -8.43 -17.01
CA PHE A 128 30.97 -7.22 -17.07
C PHE A 128 31.26 -6.32 -15.88
N ASP A 129 31.95 -5.22 -16.13
CA ASP A 129 32.21 -4.17 -15.14
C ASP A 129 31.28 -2.98 -15.40
N HIS A 130 30.34 -2.76 -14.49
CA HIS A 130 29.38 -1.65 -14.56
C HIS A 130 30.07 -0.27 -14.56
N THR A 131 31.29 -0.12 -14.03
CA THR A 131 32.02 1.16 -14.05
C THR A 131 32.42 1.59 -15.46
N GLN A 132 32.46 0.64 -16.40
CA GLN A 132 32.77 0.89 -17.81
C GLN A 132 31.53 1.09 -18.67
N ALA A 133 30.34 0.72 -18.18
CA ALA A 133 29.07 1.01 -18.83
C ALA A 133 28.74 2.51 -18.73
N ARG A 134 27.94 3.01 -19.66
CA ARG A 134 27.49 4.41 -19.73
C ARG A 134 25.99 4.45 -20.02
N GLY A 135 25.33 5.51 -19.56
CA GLY A 135 23.88 5.69 -19.69
C GLY A 135 23.15 5.34 -18.39
N SER A 136 21.82 5.46 -18.42
CA SER A 136 20.96 5.17 -17.27
C SER A 136 20.72 3.67 -17.13
N CYS A 137 20.54 3.21 -15.89
CA CYS A 137 20.35 1.79 -15.56
C CYS A 137 19.16 1.20 -16.33
N SER A 138 18.05 1.94 -16.36
CA SER A 138 16.80 1.55 -17.02
C SER A 138 16.92 1.30 -18.52
N THR A 139 17.91 1.91 -19.20
CA THR A 139 18.09 1.72 -20.65
C THR A 139 18.58 0.32 -21.00
N CYS A 140 19.28 -0.36 -20.06
CA CYS A 140 19.74 -1.74 -20.22
C CYS A 140 18.90 -2.73 -19.39
N HIS A 141 18.56 -2.38 -18.14
CA HIS A 141 17.75 -3.20 -17.23
C HIS A 141 16.25 -3.06 -17.51
N ASN A 142 15.86 -3.32 -18.75
CA ASN A 142 14.50 -3.16 -19.28
C ASN A 142 13.75 -4.49 -19.46
N GLY A 143 14.31 -5.60 -18.96
CA GLY A 143 13.74 -6.94 -19.11
C GLY A 143 14.01 -7.59 -20.48
N THR A 144 14.61 -6.87 -21.42
CA THR A 144 15.02 -7.40 -22.73
C THR A 144 16.54 -7.56 -22.83
N MET A 145 17.31 -6.50 -22.55
CA MET A 145 18.77 -6.54 -22.60
C MET A 145 19.37 -7.12 -21.31
N ALA A 146 18.87 -6.67 -20.17
CA ALA A 146 19.21 -7.19 -18.86
C ALA A 146 17.94 -7.27 -17.99
N GLN A 147 18.02 -8.07 -16.93
CA GLN A 147 16.93 -8.20 -15.97
C GLN A 147 16.56 -6.84 -15.38
N GLY A 148 15.29 -6.45 -15.50
CA GLY A 148 14.74 -5.23 -14.90
C GLY A 148 14.16 -5.45 -13.51
N LYS A 149 13.23 -4.57 -13.13
CA LYS A 149 12.45 -4.67 -11.89
C LYS A 149 11.60 -5.96 -11.93
N GLY A 150 11.70 -6.78 -10.89
CA GLY A 150 10.92 -8.01 -10.74
C GLY A 150 9.51 -7.77 -10.19
N PRO A 151 8.64 -8.81 -10.15
CA PRO A 151 7.26 -8.67 -9.69
C PRO A 151 7.09 -8.26 -8.21
N THR A 152 8.13 -8.43 -7.39
CA THR A 152 8.14 -8.06 -5.97
C THR A 152 8.95 -6.79 -5.68
N HIS A 153 9.41 -6.10 -6.73
CA HIS A 153 10.17 -4.86 -6.59
C HIS A 153 9.22 -3.71 -6.23
N ILE A 154 9.59 -2.88 -5.25
CA ILE A 154 8.80 -1.71 -4.85
C ILE A 154 8.44 -0.82 -6.06
N ILE A 155 7.21 -0.32 -6.12
CA ILE A 155 6.77 0.51 -7.25
C ILE A 155 7.51 1.85 -7.19
N THR A 156 8.26 2.17 -8.26
CA THR A 156 9.03 3.42 -8.36
C THR A 156 9.41 3.69 -9.81
N ASP A 157 9.46 4.97 -10.17
CA ASP A 157 9.98 5.45 -11.45
C ASP A 157 11.40 6.05 -11.33
N LEU A 158 11.98 6.04 -10.13
CA LEU A 158 13.36 6.45 -9.92
C LEU A 158 14.32 5.53 -10.67
N GLU A 159 15.46 6.09 -11.08
CA GLU A 159 16.59 5.31 -11.58
C GLU A 159 17.17 4.41 -10.49
N CYS A 160 17.76 3.30 -10.91
CA CYS A 160 18.15 2.23 -10.01
C CYS A 160 19.20 2.66 -8.99
N ASP A 161 20.07 3.61 -9.36
CA ASP A 161 21.15 4.16 -8.53
C ASP A 161 20.67 5.02 -7.37
N ALA A 162 19.38 5.40 -7.34
CA ALA A 162 18.77 6.01 -6.17
C ALA A 162 18.69 5.06 -4.97
N CYS A 163 18.70 3.74 -5.20
CA CYS A 163 18.54 2.72 -4.17
C CYS A 163 19.60 1.63 -4.19
N HIS A 164 20.09 1.26 -5.38
CA HIS A 164 21.04 0.17 -5.58
C HIS A 164 22.43 0.71 -5.90
N THR A 165 23.45 -0.10 -5.58
CA THR A 165 24.81 0.14 -6.07
C THR A 165 25.22 -1.00 -7.00
N THR A 166 26.22 -0.75 -7.83
CA THR A 166 26.81 -1.74 -8.73
C THR A 166 27.69 -2.76 -8.01
N LEU A 167 28.07 -2.49 -6.75
CA LEU A 167 28.91 -3.38 -5.93
C LEU A 167 28.07 -4.32 -5.07
N THR A 168 26.99 -3.81 -4.48
CA THR A 168 26.04 -4.58 -3.67
C THR A 168 24.63 -4.29 -4.18
N TRP A 169 24.18 -5.12 -5.13
CA TRP A 169 22.84 -4.98 -5.69
C TRP A 169 21.75 -5.29 -4.65
N ALA A 170 22.00 -6.25 -3.76
CA ALA A 170 21.12 -6.57 -2.64
C ALA A 170 21.29 -5.58 -1.48
N GLY A 171 20.21 -5.32 -0.73
CA GLY A 171 20.24 -4.46 0.46
C GLY A 171 19.89 -2.99 0.22
N ALA A 172 19.24 -2.67 -0.90
CA ALA A 172 18.65 -1.35 -1.10
C ALA A 172 17.77 -0.97 0.09
N THR A 173 17.92 0.27 0.55
CA THR A 173 17.11 0.81 1.64
C THR A 173 16.01 1.70 1.06
N PHE A 174 14.81 1.57 1.62
CA PHE A 174 13.67 2.42 1.29
C PHE A 174 13.32 3.28 2.51
N ASN A 175 13.03 4.55 2.29
CA ASN A 175 12.52 5.46 3.30
C ASN A 175 11.17 6.02 2.84
N HIS A 176 10.23 6.16 3.76
CA HIS A 176 8.90 6.68 3.51
C HIS A 176 8.84 8.21 3.35
N VAL A 177 9.94 8.95 3.52
CA VAL A 177 9.98 10.41 3.33
C VAL A 177 9.39 10.81 1.97
N GLY A 178 8.34 11.65 2.01
CA GLY A 178 7.63 12.11 0.81
C GLY A 178 6.42 11.25 0.42
N VAL A 179 6.21 10.10 1.06
CA VAL A 179 5.02 9.27 0.87
C VAL A 179 3.93 9.75 1.82
N THR A 180 2.91 10.42 1.28
CA THR A 180 1.81 11.00 2.08
C THR A 180 0.45 10.34 1.86
N SER A 181 0.30 9.51 0.83
CA SER A 181 -0.97 8.88 0.43
C SER A 181 -0.73 7.66 -0.43
N GLY A 182 -1.77 6.85 -0.65
CA GLY A 182 -1.70 5.70 -1.55
C GLY A 182 -0.93 4.50 -0.99
N CYS A 183 -0.88 4.36 0.34
CA CYS A 183 -0.09 3.33 1.03
C CYS A 183 -0.43 1.92 0.54
N ALA A 184 -1.70 1.66 0.23
CA ALA A 184 -2.20 0.37 -0.25
C ALA A 184 -1.58 -0.07 -1.60
N ALA A 185 -1.05 0.85 -2.40
CA ALA A 185 -0.37 0.49 -3.66
C ALA A 185 0.95 -0.27 -3.42
N CYS A 186 1.60 -0.05 -2.27
CA CYS A 186 2.82 -0.76 -1.88
C CYS A 186 2.55 -1.81 -0.79
N HIS A 187 1.61 -1.56 0.12
CA HIS A 187 1.27 -2.46 1.22
C HIS A 187 0.16 -3.44 0.82
N ASP A 188 0.44 -4.25 -0.20
CA ASP A 188 -0.50 -5.17 -0.86
C ASP A 188 -0.20 -6.65 -0.58
N ASN A 189 0.70 -6.95 0.36
CA ASN A 189 1.24 -8.29 0.65
C ASN A 189 2.09 -8.90 -0.48
N VAL A 190 2.45 -8.13 -1.51
CA VAL A 190 3.42 -8.51 -2.54
C VAL A 190 4.69 -7.68 -2.41
N HIS A 191 4.53 -6.35 -2.39
CA HIS A 191 5.66 -5.41 -2.37
C HIS A 191 6.08 -5.06 -0.94
N ALA A 192 5.11 -4.92 -0.04
CA ALA A 192 5.30 -4.72 1.38
C ALA A 192 4.18 -5.39 2.18
N VAL A 193 4.42 -5.58 3.48
CA VAL A 193 3.44 -6.17 4.40
C VAL A 193 2.18 -5.32 4.41
N GLY A 194 1.06 -5.88 3.98
CA GLY A 194 -0.24 -5.22 3.96
C GLY A 194 -0.99 -5.36 5.28
N VAL A 195 -2.31 -5.19 5.20
CA VAL A 195 -3.21 -5.43 6.34
C VAL A 195 -3.16 -6.90 6.78
N THR A 196 -3.08 -7.11 8.09
CA THR A 196 -3.08 -8.45 8.70
C THR A 196 -4.49 -8.87 9.09
N ALA A 197 -4.68 -10.16 9.42
CA ALA A 197 -5.97 -10.69 9.86
C ALA A 197 -6.53 -10.04 11.14
N THR A 198 -5.69 -9.37 11.93
CA THR A 198 -6.08 -8.67 13.16
C THR A 198 -6.37 -7.19 12.94
N HIS A 199 -6.23 -6.68 11.71
CA HIS A 199 -6.49 -5.29 11.38
C HIS A 199 -7.98 -4.94 11.50
N VAL A 200 -8.31 -3.68 11.79
CA VAL A 200 -9.68 -3.19 11.80
C VAL A 200 -10.31 -3.32 10.40
N PRO A 201 -11.59 -3.69 10.26
CA PRO A 201 -12.26 -3.67 8.97
C PRO A 201 -12.17 -2.29 8.32
N ILE A 202 -11.76 -2.23 7.04
CA ILE A 202 -11.57 -0.98 6.27
C ILE A 202 -12.57 -0.80 5.12
N GLY A 203 -13.61 -1.63 5.07
CA GLY A 203 -14.74 -1.50 4.13
C GLY A 203 -14.43 -1.81 2.66
N THR A 204 -15.47 -1.73 1.84
CA THR A 204 -15.44 -1.87 0.38
C THR A 204 -16.22 -0.72 -0.26
N PRO A 205 -15.58 0.17 -1.05
CA PRO A 205 -14.16 0.19 -1.39
C PRO A 205 -13.27 0.43 -0.16
N VAL A 206 -12.00 0.00 -0.26
CA VAL A 206 -11.03 0.10 0.82
C VAL A 206 -10.84 1.56 1.24
N THR A 207 -11.01 1.83 2.53
CA THR A 207 -10.73 3.13 3.14
C THR A 207 -9.23 3.44 3.04
N PRO A 208 -8.83 4.64 2.57
CA PRO A 208 -7.42 5.00 2.46
C PRO A 208 -6.70 4.91 3.81
N CYS A 209 -5.53 4.27 3.85
CA CYS A 209 -4.76 4.00 5.07
C CYS A 209 -4.40 5.29 5.83
N GLU A 210 -4.06 6.33 5.09
CA GLU A 210 -3.76 7.69 5.54
C GLU A 210 -4.92 8.38 6.29
N SER A 211 -6.12 7.81 6.24
CA SER A 211 -7.28 8.30 7.03
C SER A 211 -7.20 7.89 8.50
N CYS A 212 -6.45 6.84 8.83
CA CYS A 212 -6.32 6.28 10.18
C CYS A 212 -4.86 6.27 10.68
N HIS A 213 -3.90 6.09 9.77
CA HIS A 213 -2.47 6.08 10.06
C HIS A 213 -1.83 7.41 9.69
N SER A 214 -0.97 7.92 10.56
CA SER A 214 -0.26 9.18 10.29
C SER A 214 0.70 9.01 9.11
N PRO A 215 0.58 9.84 8.05
CA PRO A 215 1.49 9.82 6.93
C PRO A 215 2.85 10.44 7.28
N THR A 216 3.11 10.83 8.53
CA THR A 216 4.40 11.39 8.97
C THR A 216 5.08 10.56 10.07
N ASN A 217 4.41 9.50 10.56
CA ASN A 217 4.96 8.60 11.57
C ASN A 217 4.96 7.15 11.06
N TYR A 218 6.09 6.79 10.43
CA TYR A 218 6.26 5.51 9.74
C TYR A 218 6.86 4.39 10.62
N THR A 219 7.25 4.70 11.85
CA THR A 219 7.90 3.74 12.77
C THR A 219 6.90 2.93 13.58
N THR A 220 5.64 3.36 13.62
CA THR A 220 4.59 2.71 14.42
C THR A 220 3.26 2.83 13.71
N TRP A 221 2.85 1.77 13.01
CA TRP A 221 1.48 1.60 12.49
C TRP A 221 0.44 1.45 13.62
N ASN A 222 0.91 1.29 14.87
CA ASN A 222 0.11 1.15 16.07
C ASN A 222 0.57 2.17 17.15
N PRO A 223 -0.34 2.92 17.81
CA PRO A 223 -1.78 2.89 17.62
C PRO A 223 -2.25 3.66 16.39
N GLY A 224 -2.99 2.97 15.50
CA GLY A 224 -3.89 3.64 14.58
C GLY A 224 -5.03 4.27 15.37
N VAL A 225 -5.38 5.51 15.08
CA VAL A 225 -6.52 6.16 15.73
C VAL A 225 -7.77 5.78 14.96
N ILE A 226 -8.78 5.26 15.66
CA ILE A 226 -10.08 4.97 15.03
C ILE A 226 -10.70 6.27 14.54
N ASN A 227 -10.83 6.40 13.22
CA ASN A 227 -11.48 7.52 12.55
C ASN A 227 -12.88 7.07 12.08
N HIS A 228 -13.88 7.21 12.96
CA HIS A 228 -15.26 6.81 12.66
C HIS A 228 -15.82 7.42 11.35
N PRO A 229 -15.60 8.72 11.04
CA PRO A 229 -15.96 9.28 9.73
C PRO A 229 -15.40 8.52 8.53
N ALA A 230 -14.18 7.98 8.61
CA ALA A 230 -13.56 7.25 7.51
C ALA A 230 -14.21 5.87 7.25
N VAL A 231 -14.95 5.33 8.22
CA VAL A 231 -15.58 4.00 8.15
C VAL A 231 -17.11 4.06 8.22
N SER A 232 -17.73 5.19 7.88
CA SER A 232 -19.19 5.38 7.99
C SER A 232 -20.02 4.46 7.09
N ALA A 233 -19.40 3.80 6.11
CA ALA A 233 -20.04 2.81 5.24
C ALA A 233 -20.11 1.41 5.88
N LEU A 234 -19.39 1.16 6.98
CA LEU A 234 -19.43 -0.10 7.73
C LEU A 234 -20.55 -0.10 8.76
N THR A 235 -21.08 -1.29 9.06
CA THR A 235 -22.04 -1.46 10.15
C THR A 235 -21.32 -1.39 11.50
N CYS A 236 -21.95 -0.78 12.51
CA CYS A 236 -21.34 -0.66 13.85
C CYS A 236 -20.93 -2.03 14.43
N ALA A 237 -21.78 -3.04 14.21
CA ALA A 237 -21.59 -4.41 14.65
C ALA A 237 -20.33 -5.07 14.05
N SER A 238 -19.88 -4.69 12.84
CA SER A 238 -18.69 -5.30 12.24
C SER A 238 -17.41 -5.06 13.04
N CYS A 239 -17.41 -4.02 13.89
CA CYS A 239 -16.32 -3.74 14.81
C CYS A 239 -16.76 -4.00 16.26
N HIS A 240 -17.81 -3.31 16.73
CA HIS A 240 -18.21 -3.30 18.13
C HIS A 240 -18.91 -4.57 18.62
N GLU A 241 -19.21 -5.52 17.74
CA GLU A 241 -19.72 -6.85 18.14
C GLU A 241 -18.70 -7.99 17.97
N THR A 242 -17.47 -7.65 17.57
CA THR A 242 -16.37 -8.62 17.38
C THR A 242 -15.34 -8.53 18.50
N ALA A 243 -14.75 -9.67 18.88
CA ALA A 243 -13.83 -9.79 20.02
C ALA A 243 -12.59 -8.88 19.95
N ASN A 244 -12.21 -8.40 18.76
CA ASN A 244 -11.01 -7.59 18.57
C ASN A 244 -11.23 -6.09 18.83
N PHE A 245 -12.48 -5.60 18.86
CA PHE A 245 -12.79 -4.16 18.97
C PHE A 245 -13.89 -3.88 19.99
N GLN A 246 -13.73 -4.47 21.18
CA GLN A 246 -14.68 -4.41 22.29
C GLN A 246 -14.81 -2.98 22.86
N GLY A 247 -15.74 -2.20 22.29
CA GLY A 247 -16.00 -0.81 22.71
C GLY A 247 -17.38 -0.57 23.30
N MET A 248 -18.42 -1.26 22.80
CA MET A 248 -19.80 -1.07 23.27
C MET A 248 -20.68 -2.21 22.73
N HIS A 249 -20.69 -3.37 23.39
CA HIS A 249 -21.70 -4.40 23.10
C HIS A 249 -22.89 -4.22 24.05
N PRO A 250 -24.12 -4.56 23.62
CA PRO A 250 -25.21 -4.83 24.56
C PRO A 250 -24.73 -5.86 25.59
N SER A 251 -24.96 -5.59 26.88
CA SER A 251 -24.61 -6.54 27.93
C SER A 251 -25.46 -7.80 27.78
N THR A 252 -24.82 -8.95 27.97
CA THR A 252 -25.46 -10.27 27.98
C THR A 252 -26.04 -10.63 29.34
N ASP A 253 -25.90 -9.77 30.36
CA ASP A 253 -26.29 -10.01 31.77
C ASP A 253 -25.67 -11.27 32.42
N THR A 254 -24.70 -11.92 31.75
CA THR A 254 -24.13 -13.21 32.18
C THR A 254 -22.99 -13.08 33.18
N THR A 255 -22.42 -11.88 33.36
CA THR A 255 -21.22 -11.67 34.19
C THR A 255 -21.48 -10.61 35.26
N ALA A 256 -21.24 -10.94 36.52
CA ALA A 256 -21.34 -9.97 37.62
C ALA A 256 -20.30 -8.85 37.44
N GLY A 257 -20.77 -7.61 37.24
CA GLY A 257 -19.93 -6.43 37.00
C GLY A 257 -20.01 -5.83 35.59
N ASP A 258 -20.80 -6.43 34.69
CA ASP A 258 -21.07 -5.84 33.37
C ASP A 258 -21.91 -4.56 33.51
N SER A 259 -21.29 -3.40 33.20
CA SER A 259 -21.91 -2.07 33.31
C SER A 259 -22.51 -1.56 31.99
N ARG A 260 -22.50 -2.40 30.93
CA ARG A 260 -23.02 -2.02 29.61
C ARG A 260 -24.56 -2.15 29.60
N PRO A 261 -25.29 -1.38 28.76
CA PRO A 261 -26.75 -1.45 28.70
C PRO A 261 -27.23 -2.87 28.33
N SER A 262 -28.17 -3.43 29.10
CA SER A 262 -28.85 -4.70 28.83
C SER A 262 -30.36 -4.54 28.91
N ALA A 263 -31.13 -5.48 28.38
CA ALA A 263 -32.58 -5.48 28.56
C ALA A 263 -33.02 -5.52 30.05
N LYS A 264 -32.11 -5.89 30.97
CA LYS A 264 -32.34 -5.94 32.41
C LYS A 264 -31.99 -4.64 33.13
N LEU A 265 -30.91 -3.96 32.73
CA LEU A 265 -30.47 -2.68 33.31
C LEU A 265 -31.07 -1.47 32.58
N ASP A 266 -31.33 -1.61 31.29
CA ASP A 266 -31.98 -0.65 30.39
C ASP A 266 -32.85 -1.38 29.36
N ARG A 267 -34.08 -1.70 29.77
CA ARG A 267 -35.07 -2.48 29.00
C ARG A 267 -35.41 -1.91 27.61
N LEU A 268 -35.04 -0.66 27.34
CA LEU A 268 -35.36 0.02 26.09
C LEU A 268 -34.17 0.05 25.11
N HIS A 269 -32.97 -0.41 25.50
CA HIS A 269 -31.83 -0.52 24.60
C HIS A 269 -32.00 -1.70 23.61
N PRO A 270 -31.83 -1.46 22.29
CA PRO A 270 -31.94 -2.51 21.28
C PRO A 270 -30.90 -3.62 21.48
N ALA A 271 -31.34 -4.87 21.53
CA ALA A 271 -30.45 -6.05 21.58
C ALA A 271 -29.99 -6.52 20.19
N THR A 272 -30.47 -5.88 19.12
CA THR A 272 -30.35 -6.34 17.73
C THR A 272 -29.16 -5.74 16.96
N GLY A 273 -28.24 -5.05 17.65
CA GLY A 273 -27.00 -4.51 17.06
C GLY A 273 -27.15 -3.34 16.09
N ASP A 274 -28.37 -2.89 15.81
CA ASP A 274 -28.64 -1.69 15.01
C ASP A 274 -28.59 -0.42 15.88
N CYS A 275 -27.38 0.08 16.08
CA CYS A 275 -27.10 1.27 16.88
C CYS A 275 -27.38 2.57 16.11
N THR A 276 -27.49 2.52 14.78
CA THR A 276 -27.46 3.71 13.89
C THR A 276 -28.71 4.59 14.02
N GLN A 277 -29.78 4.05 14.59
CA GLN A 277 -31.01 4.78 14.85
C GLN A 277 -30.87 5.81 15.99
N CYS A 278 -29.87 5.64 16.86
CA CYS A 278 -29.64 6.47 18.05
C CYS A 278 -28.21 7.01 18.16
N HIS A 279 -27.22 6.32 17.57
CA HIS A 279 -25.79 6.67 17.63
C HIS A 279 -25.22 6.91 16.23
N ASN A 280 -24.27 7.86 16.12
CA ASN A 280 -23.52 8.13 14.89
C ASN A 280 -22.02 8.31 15.18
N THR A 281 -21.22 8.50 14.12
CA THR A 281 -19.76 8.59 14.16
C THR A 281 -19.19 9.79 14.93
N THR A 282 -20.01 10.80 15.24
CA THR A 282 -19.64 12.01 15.99
C THR A 282 -20.30 12.10 17.37
N SER A 283 -21.36 11.32 17.62
CA SER A 283 -22.26 11.46 18.76
C SER A 283 -22.61 10.11 19.37
N PHE A 284 -21.61 9.34 19.79
CA PHE A 284 -21.85 8.21 20.70
C PHE A 284 -22.35 8.67 22.09
N LEU A 285 -22.22 9.96 22.41
CA LEU A 285 -22.62 10.58 23.68
C LEU A 285 -23.73 11.64 23.56
N ASP A 286 -24.29 11.91 22.37
CA ASP A 286 -25.16 13.10 22.15
C ASP A 286 -26.51 12.73 21.48
N PRO A 287 -27.67 12.97 22.15
CA PRO A 287 -29.00 12.42 21.83
C PRO A 287 -29.76 13.08 20.65
N THR A 288 -29.09 13.58 19.62
CA THR A 288 -29.73 14.38 18.56
C THR A 288 -30.02 13.59 17.28
N VAL A 289 -30.94 12.62 17.35
CA VAL A 289 -31.85 12.43 16.20
C VAL A 289 -32.36 13.83 15.84
N PRO A 290 -32.20 14.33 14.59
CA PRO A 290 -32.60 15.69 14.26
C PRO A 290 -34.08 15.83 14.57
N ARG A 291 -34.37 16.63 15.58
CA ARG A 291 -35.75 16.94 15.94
C ARG A 291 -36.38 17.61 14.72
N PRO A 292 -37.59 17.21 14.30
CA PRO A 292 -38.31 17.98 13.29
C PRO A 292 -38.41 19.43 13.76
N SER A 293 -38.44 20.38 12.84
CA SER A 293 -38.44 21.82 13.15
C SER A 293 -39.60 22.26 14.04
N ASN A 294 -40.65 21.44 14.12
CA ASN A 294 -41.82 21.59 14.96
C ASN A 294 -41.91 20.55 16.10
N HIS A 295 -40.79 20.06 16.62
CA HIS A 295 -40.74 19.22 17.81
C HIS A 295 -41.07 20.02 19.09
N ILE A 296 -41.60 19.36 20.12
CA ILE A 296 -41.85 19.99 21.43
C ILE A 296 -40.52 20.48 22.04
N PRO A 297 -40.39 21.74 22.48
CA PRO A 297 -39.17 22.23 23.12
C PRO A 297 -38.89 21.48 24.44
N THR A 298 -37.86 20.63 24.48
CA THR A 298 -37.52 19.87 25.69
C THR A 298 -36.02 19.56 25.81
N ARG A 299 -35.55 19.36 27.04
CA ARG A 299 -34.21 18.83 27.38
C ARG A 299 -34.26 17.37 27.84
N ALA A 300 -35.45 16.76 27.89
CA ALA A 300 -35.66 15.38 28.28
C ALA A 300 -35.04 14.39 27.28
N LEU A 301 -34.69 13.19 27.77
CA LEU A 301 -34.28 12.06 26.93
C LEU A 301 -35.45 11.60 26.05
N CYS A 302 -35.17 11.15 24.82
CA CYS A 302 -36.20 10.71 23.88
C CYS A 302 -37.12 9.63 24.46
N SER A 303 -36.57 8.70 25.27
CA SER A 303 -37.30 7.61 25.92
C SER A 303 -38.30 8.06 27.00
N GLN A 304 -38.17 9.29 27.52
CA GLN A 304 -39.14 9.85 28.48
C GLN A 304 -40.47 10.22 27.80
N CYS A 305 -40.40 10.63 26.54
CA CYS A 305 -41.57 11.02 25.75
C CYS A 305 -42.01 9.91 24.80
N HIS A 306 -41.08 9.18 24.19
CA HIS A 306 -41.36 8.11 23.24
C HIS A 306 -41.26 6.75 23.91
N THR A 307 -42.42 6.18 24.21
CA THR A 307 -42.54 4.92 24.96
C THR A 307 -42.37 3.67 24.11
N THR A 308 -42.20 3.83 22.79
CA THR A 308 -42.09 2.73 21.84
C THR A 308 -40.88 2.98 20.94
N ALA A 309 -39.85 2.14 21.08
CA ALA A 309 -38.63 2.22 20.27
C ALA A 309 -38.97 2.08 18.78
N GLY A 310 -38.38 2.94 17.94
CA GLY A 310 -38.62 2.96 16.49
C GLY A 310 -39.97 3.53 16.04
N ASN A 311 -40.89 3.83 16.97
CA ASN A 311 -42.16 4.49 16.66
C ASN A 311 -42.26 5.86 17.35
N TRP A 312 -41.76 6.87 16.64
CA TRP A 312 -41.72 8.26 17.10
C TRP A 312 -43.05 9.00 16.97
N ALA A 313 -44.09 8.37 16.41
CA ALA A 313 -45.44 8.93 16.33
C ALA A 313 -46.24 8.73 17.64
N VAL A 314 -45.83 7.78 18.47
CA VAL A 314 -46.46 7.52 19.78
C VAL A 314 -45.65 8.20 20.87
N TYR A 315 -46.33 8.98 21.70
CA TYR A 315 -45.72 9.69 22.81
C TYR A 315 -46.55 9.60 24.10
N SER A 316 -45.89 9.67 25.24
CA SER A 316 -46.50 9.72 26.56
C SER A 316 -46.93 11.14 26.88
N VAL A 317 -48.24 11.39 26.89
CA VAL A 317 -48.81 12.67 27.34
C VAL A 317 -48.35 12.98 28.77
N THR A 318 -48.33 11.99 29.67
CA THR A 318 -47.81 12.18 31.03
C THR A 318 -46.34 12.56 31.03
N GLY A 319 -45.51 11.91 30.20
CA GLY A 319 -44.08 12.23 30.07
C GLY A 319 -43.85 13.64 29.54
N THR A 320 -44.67 14.11 28.59
CA THR A 320 -44.60 15.47 28.05
C THR A 320 -44.87 16.56 29.10
N HIS A 321 -45.66 16.27 30.14
CA HIS A 321 -46.02 17.23 31.19
C HIS A 321 -45.07 17.22 32.40
N GLN A 322 -44.13 16.28 32.49
CA GLN A 322 -43.19 16.21 33.61
C GLN A 322 -42.18 17.36 33.56
N GLY A 323 -42.13 18.16 34.63
CA GLY A 323 -41.19 19.28 34.77
C GLY A 323 -41.52 20.53 33.93
N VAL A 324 -42.74 20.65 33.41
CA VAL A 324 -43.17 21.79 32.59
C VAL A 324 -43.54 23.01 33.43
N THR A 325 -42.95 24.16 33.11
CA THR A 325 -43.29 25.48 33.66
C THR A 325 -43.87 26.38 32.57
N GLY A 326 -45.05 26.98 32.80
CA GLY A 326 -45.68 27.93 31.87
C GLY A 326 -46.50 27.28 30.75
N CYS A 327 -47.82 27.23 30.95
CA CYS A 327 -48.80 26.55 30.09
C CYS A 327 -48.88 27.12 28.65
N VAL A 328 -48.83 28.44 28.51
CA VAL A 328 -49.01 29.15 27.22
C VAL A 328 -47.87 28.90 26.22
N SER A 329 -46.72 28.43 26.69
CA SER A 329 -45.58 28.08 25.83
C SER A 329 -45.86 26.88 24.92
N CYS A 330 -46.81 26.01 25.31
CA CYS A 330 -47.25 24.83 24.54
C CYS A 330 -48.74 24.90 24.16
N HIS A 331 -49.58 25.57 24.97
CA HIS A 331 -51.04 25.61 24.81
C HIS A 331 -51.64 26.99 24.48
N GLY A 332 -50.79 27.97 24.12
CA GLY A 332 -51.23 29.32 23.78
C GLY A 332 -51.94 29.42 22.42
N PRO A 333 -52.73 30.48 22.20
CA PRO A 333 -53.22 30.81 20.86
C PRO A 333 -52.02 31.02 19.93
N ASN A 334 -51.98 30.29 18.82
CA ASN A 334 -50.89 30.23 17.83
C ASN A 334 -49.62 29.45 18.25
N THR A 335 -49.68 28.61 19.29
CA THR A 335 -48.59 27.68 19.61
C THR A 335 -48.78 26.34 18.88
N GLY A 336 -47.75 25.87 18.17
CA GLY A 336 -47.80 24.69 17.31
C GLY A 336 -47.95 25.04 15.82
N PRO A 337 -48.19 24.05 14.93
CA PRO A 337 -48.47 22.64 15.21
C PRO A 337 -47.21 21.82 15.50
N PHE A 338 -47.23 20.99 16.55
CA PHE A 338 -46.13 20.09 16.85
C PHE A 338 -46.19 18.82 15.99
N ALA A 339 -45.05 18.18 15.73
CA ALA A 339 -44.99 16.92 14.98
C ALA A 339 -45.70 15.78 15.74
N GLY A 340 -46.64 15.09 15.08
CA GLY A 340 -47.41 13.98 15.65
C GLY A 340 -48.53 13.50 14.71
N PRO A 341 -49.19 12.36 14.99
CA PRO A 341 -50.27 11.84 14.16
C PRO A 341 -51.44 12.82 14.06
N PRO A 342 -52.15 12.87 12.91
CA PRO A 342 -53.22 13.83 12.68
C PRO A 342 -54.33 13.81 13.75
N PRO A 343 -54.95 14.97 14.00
CA PRO A 343 -54.56 16.27 13.46
C PRO A 343 -53.31 16.72 14.21
N GLY A 344 -52.25 17.16 13.51
CA GLY A 344 -51.05 17.72 14.15
C GLY A 344 -51.51 18.76 15.15
N ASN A 345 -51.48 18.38 16.43
CA ASN A 345 -52.41 18.95 17.38
C ASN A 345 -51.87 20.33 17.73
N THR A 346 -52.57 21.36 17.27
CA THR A 346 -52.63 22.60 18.03
C THR A 346 -53.11 22.15 19.40
N ILE A 347 -52.19 22.11 20.38
CA ILE A 347 -52.48 21.53 21.69
C ILE A 347 -53.34 22.55 22.41
N ALA A 348 -54.63 22.58 22.12
CA ALA A 348 -55.56 23.45 22.81
C ALA A 348 -55.79 22.88 24.22
N ILE A 349 -55.73 23.75 25.24
CA ILE A 349 -56.38 23.42 26.51
C ILE A 349 -57.85 23.18 26.18
N VAL A 350 -58.37 22.00 26.53
CA VAL A 350 -59.78 21.67 26.33
C VAL A 350 -60.61 22.64 27.15
N GLY A 351 -61.09 23.68 26.45
CA GLY A 351 -62.01 24.67 26.95
C GLY A 351 -61.34 25.86 27.65
N TRP A 352 -61.13 26.92 26.87
CA TRP A 352 -61.14 28.30 27.37
C TRP A 352 -62.48 29.00 27.03
N PRO A 353 -63.69 28.42 27.24
CA PRO A 353 -64.88 29.25 27.28
C PRO A 353 -64.87 29.92 28.65
N GLY A 354 -64.98 31.24 28.65
CA GLY A 354 -64.83 32.06 29.85
C GLY A 354 -65.58 31.53 31.08
N SER A 355 -65.04 31.90 32.25
CA SER A 355 -65.58 31.79 33.62
C SER A 355 -65.34 30.51 34.45
N SER A 356 -64.80 29.41 33.91
CA SER A 356 -64.61 28.17 34.70
C SER A 356 -63.16 27.80 35.08
N HIS A 357 -62.15 28.57 34.63
CA HIS A 357 -60.74 28.32 34.92
C HIS A 357 -60.11 29.52 35.64
N ILE A 358 -59.36 29.25 36.72
CA ILE A 358 -58.64 30.28 37.47
C ILE A 358 -57.45 30.76 36.62
N PRO A 359 -57.27 32.06 36.34
CA PRO A 359 -56.11 32.55 35.61
C PRO A 359 -54.83 32.33 36.42
N ILE A 360 -54.13 31.22 36.14
CA ILE A 360 -52.78 30.95 36.64
C ILE A 360 -51.83 31.30 35.50
N GLY A 361 -50.95 32.27 35.70
CA GLY A 361 -50.05 32.77 34.66
C GLY A 361 -48.97 31.76 34.26
N SER A 362 -47.69 32.06 34.52
CA SER A 362 -46.56 31.17 34.23
C SER A 362 -46.33 30.10 35.30
N SER A 363 -47.30 29.83 36.17
CA SER A 363 -47.17 28.92 37.31
C SER A 363 -46.90 27.47 36.86
N ASP A 364 -46.14 26.73 37.66
CA ASP A 364 -45.87 25.30 37.44
C ASP A 364 -47.14 24.48 37.64
N CYS A 365 -47.57 23.75 36.60
CA CYS A 365 -48.78 22.92 36.67
C CYS A 365 -48.63 21.76 37.67
N ASN A 366 -47.44 21.17 37.78
CA ASN A 366 -47.19 20.03 38.67
C ASN A 366 -47.10 20.49 40.13
N GLY A 367 -46.46 21.64 40.38
CA GLY A 367 -46.33 22.23 41.70
C GLY A 367 -47.55 23.01 42.18
N SER A 368 -48.43 23.45 41.27
CA SER A 368 -49.62 24.25 41.61
C SER A 368 -50.63 23.51 42.48
N GLY A 369 -50.61 22.17 42.51
CA GLY A 369 -51.59 21.37 43.26
C GLY A 369 -52.99 21.32 42.66
N CYS A 370 -53.24 22.00 41.54
CA CYS A 370 -54.51 21.97 40.80
C CYS A 370 -54.56 20.87 39.73
N HIS A 371 -53.40 20.43 39.23
CA HIS A 371 -53.27 19.34 38.27
C HIS A 371 -52.34 18.25 38.83
N SER A 372 -52.66 16.99 38.57
CA SER A 372 -51.72 15.87 38.75
C SER A 372 -51.27 15.36 37.39
N THR A 373 -50.04 14.84 37.31
CA THR A 373 -49.49 14.18 36.10
C THR A 373 -50.30 12.94 35.70
N ALA A 374 -51.19 12.45 36.57
CA ALA A 374 -52.08 11.32 36.34
C ALA A 374 -53.44 11.71 35.71
N ASN A 375 -53.86 12.99 35.79
CA ASN A 375 -55.20 13.45 35.40
C ASN A 375 -55.17 14.60 34.38
N VAL A 376 -54.41 14.43 33.29
CA VAL A 376 -54.30 15.40 32.18
C VAL A 376 -55.21 15.06 30.99
N ASN A 377 -56.31 14.35 31.26
CA ASN A 377 -57.24 13.86 30.22
C ASN A 377 -58.16 14.97 29.65
N PRO A 378 -58.73 14.76 28.44
CA PRO A 378 -59.68 15.70 27.83
C PRO A 378 -60.86 16.00 28.76
N GLY A 379 -61.09 17.28 29.06
CA GLY A 379 -62.16 17.76 29.95
C GLY A 379 -61.70 18.49 31.21
N GLY A 380 -60.38 18.55 31.46
CA GLY A 380 -59.79 19.33 32.55
C GLY A 380 -60.08 18.79 33.95
N TRP A 381 -59.38 19.33 34.96
CA TRP A 381 -59.71 19.10 36.36
C TRP A 381 -61.01 19.86 36.69
N LYS A 382 -62.05 19.15 37.11
CA LYS A 382 -63.32 19.74 37.54
C LYS A 382 -63.26 19.98 39.05
N ILE A 383 -63.56 21.20 39.51
CA ILE A 383 -63.76 21.45 40.94
C ILE A 383 -65.01 20.67 41.36
N GLY A 384 -64.82 19.62 42.15
CA GLY A 384 -65.92 18.90 42.80
C GLY A 384 -66.55 19.75 43.91
N SER A 385 -67.67 19.30 44.47
CA SER A 385 -68.27 19.93 45.64
C SER A 385 -67.26 20.01 46.79
N ALA A 386 -67.20 21.14 47.50
CA ALA A 386 -66.30 21.31 48.63
C ALA A 386 -66.47 20.17 49.66
N SER A 387 -65.36 19.53 50.02
CA SER A 387 -65.33 18.42 50.97
C SER A 387 -64.10 18.52 51.87
N ILE A 388 -64.32 18.50 53.19
CA ILE A 388 -63.24 18.47 54.17
C ILE A 388 -62.62 17.08 54.35
N THR A 389 -63.34 16.03 53.95
CA THR A 389 -62.90 14.63 54.03
C THR A 389 -62.21 14.16 52.75
N ALA A 390 -62.45 14.84 51.62
CA ALA A 390 -61.80 14.60 50.34
C ALA A 390 -61.58 15.95 49.62
N PRO A 391 -60.66 16.79 50.12
CA PRO A 391 -60.41 18.11 49.55
C PRO A 391 -60.00 17.98 48.09
N THR A 392 -60.68 18.74 47.23
CA THR A 392 -60.44 18.68 45.77
C THR A 392 -59.05 19.21 45.42
N LEU A 393 -58.51 20.11 46.24
CA LEU A 393 -57.19 20.72 46.10
C LEU A 393 -56.25 20.24 47.20
N SER A 394 -54.97 20.12 46.86
CA SER A 394 -53.92 19.95 47.88
C SER A 394 -53.68 21.26 48.63
N VAL A 395 -52.93 21.21 49.74
CA VAL A 395 -52.49 22.41 50.47
C VAL A 395 -51.76 23.41 49.55
N ALA A 396 -50.95 22.90 48.61
CA ALA A 396 -50.30 23.73 47.59
C ALA A 396 -51.30 24.35 46.60
N GLY A 397 -52.35 23.61 46.23
CA GLY A 397 -53.50 24.10 45.47
C GLY A 397 -54.16 25.31 46.11
N HIS A 398 -54.47 25.21 47.41
CA HIS A 398 -55.07 26.31 48.16
C HIS A 398 -54.17 27.54 48.22
N THR A 399 -52.88 27.38 48.51
CA THR A 399 -51.91 28.49 48.53
C THR A 399 -51.79 29.17 47.17
N THR A 400 -51.81 28.38 46.09
CA THR A 400 -51.69 28.89 44.71
C THR A 400 -52.93 29.69 44.30
N ILE A 401 -54.14 29.21 44.64
CA ILE A 401 -55.39 29.94 44.39
C ILE A 401 -55.46 31.23 45.22
N ALA A 402 -55.08 31.17 46.49
CA ALA A 402 -55.04 32.34 47.36
C ALA A 402 -54.09 33.43 46.83
N ALA A 403 -52.93 33.05 46.29
CA ALA A 403 -51.97 33.97 45.68
C ALA A 403 -52.48 34.61 44.37
N ALA A 404 -53.43 33.97 43.68
CA ALA A 404 -54.06 34.49 42.46
C ALA A 404 -55.22 35.47 42.75
N GLY A 405 -55.48 35.81 44.02
CA GLY A 405 -56.49 36.81 44.41
C GLY A 405 -57.94 36.31 44.34
N VAL A 406 -58.16 35.01 44.19
CA VAL A 406 -59.50 34.42 44.22
C VAL A 406 -59.85 34.12 45.67
N ALA A 407 -60.62 35.01 46.29
CA ALA A 407 -61.22 34.77 47.60
C ALA A 407 -62.56 34.05 47.40
N GLY A 408 -62.65 32.83 47.91
CA GLY A 408 -63.86 31.99 47.93
C GLY A 408 -63.94 31.23 49.23
#